data_AF-A0A968ZUZ3-F1
#
_entry.id   AF-A0A968ZUZ3-F1
#
_cell.length_a   1.000
_cell.length_b   1.000
_cell.length_c   1.000
_cell.angle_alpha   90.00
_cell.angle_beta   90.00
_cell.angle_gamma   90.00
#
_symmetry.space_group_name_H-M   'P 1'
#
loop_
_entity.id
_entity.type
_entity.pdbx_description
1 polymer ?
#
loop_
_entity_poly.entity_id
_entity_poly.type
_entity_poly.pdbx_seq_one_letter_code
_entity_poly.pdbx_strand_id
1 'polypeptide(L)' 'MEISLLRQLWSIVESFPNHRLSSLDDSSLLRSLIDSLQSDPSFEPHHLPVVRHYILTRLPLIREISQQM' A
#
# COMPACT_ATOMS: atom_id res chain seq x y z
N MET A 1 -1.73 13.40 -4.94
CA MET A 1 -0.58 12.62 -4.44
C MET A 1 0.54 12.73 -5.46
N GLU A 2 1.78 12.90 -5.03
CA GLU A 2 2.91 13.01 -5.96
C GLU A 2 3.25 11.66 -6.61
N ILE A 3 3.86 11.70 -7.80
CA ILE A 3 4.23 10.51 -8.57
C ILE A 3 5.25 9.65 -7.81
N SER A 4 6.16 10.26 -7.06
CA SER A 4 7.16 9.56 -6.26
C SER A 4 6.52 8.70 -5.17
N LEU A 5 5.53 9.24 -4.45
CA LEU A 5 4.77 8.51 -3.42
C LEU A 5 3.93 7.37 -4.01
N LEU A 6 3.37 7.59 -5.20
CA LEU A 6 2.69 6.53 -5.94
C LEU A 6 3.63 5.37 -6.27
N ARG A 7 4.81 5.67 -6.83
CA ARG A 7 5.81 4.64 -7.13
C ARG A 7 6.28 3.90 -5.88
N GLN A 8 6.52 4.63 -4.79
CA GLN A 8 6.94 4.03 -3.52
C GLN A 8 5.88 3.06 -2.96
N LEU A 9 4.61 3.48 -2.96
CA LEU A 9 3.49 2.62 -2.58
C LEU A 9 3.40 1.38 -3.47
N TRP A 10 3.43 1.54 -4.79
CA TRP A 10 3.30 0.40 -5.72
C TRP A 10 4.50 -0.54 -5.63
N SER A 11 5.72 -0.02 -5.43
CA SER A 11 6.89 -0.86 -5.18
C SER A 11 6.74 -1.68 -3.90
N ILE A 12 6.12 -1.12 -2.85
CA ILE A 12 5.79 -1.86 -1.64
C ILE A 12 4.76 -2.94 -1.94
N VAL A 13 3.66 -2.60 -2.62
CA VAL A 13 2.61 -3.56 -3.03
C VAL A 13 3.20 -4.73 -3.82
N GLU A 14 4.09 -4.46 -4.78
CA GLU A 14 4.79 -5.48 -5.58
C GLU A 14 5.78 -6.33 -4.74
N SER A 15 6.33 -5.78 -3.66
CA SER A 15 7.26 -6.51 -2.78
C SER A 15 6.57 -7.50 -1.84
N PHE A 16 5.25 -7.36 -1.64
CA PHE A 16 4.51 -8.27 -0.79
C PHE A 16 4.29 -9.62 -1.50
N PRO A 17 4.44 -10.76 -0.79
CA PRO A 17 4.08 -12.06 -1.36
C PRO A 17 2.59 -12.12 -1.68
N ASN A 18 2.21 -12.51 -2.90
CA ASN A 18 0.81 -12.49 -3.42
C ASN A 18 -0.20 -13.21 -2.50
N HIS A 19 0.23 -14.28 -1.82
CA HIS A 19 -0.58 -15.01 -0.85
C HIS A 19 -0.89 -14.22 0.43
N ARG A 20 -0.06 -13.25 0.81
CA ARG A 20 -0.28 -12.43 2.01
C ARG A 20 -1.30 -11.33 1.75
N LEU A 21 -1.23 -10.62 0.62
CA LEU A 21 -2.16 -9.51 0.36
C LEU A 21 -3.59 -10.00 0.10
N SER A 22 -3.76 -11.08 -0.65
CA SER A 22 -5.09 -11.63 -0.97
C SER A 22 -5.84 -12.21 0.23
N SER A 23 -5.10 -12.67 1.26
CA SER A 23 -5.66 -13.27 2.48
C SER A 23 -6.03 -12.25 3.56
N LEU A 24 -5.59 -10.99 3.45
CA LEU A 24 -5.88 -9.97 4.45
C LEU A 24 -7.27 -9.35 4.22
N ASP A 25 -7.97 -9.01 5.29
CA ASP A 25 -9.10 -8.10 5.24
C ASP A 25 -8.60 -6.67 4.97
N ASP A 26 -9.51 -5.79 4.54
CA ASP A 26 -9.17 -4.45 4.08
C ASP A 26 -8.46 -3.60 5.15
N SER A 27 -8.79 -3.83 6.43
CA SER A 27 -8.17 -3.10 7.55
C SER A 27 -6.74 -3.58 7.76
N SER A 28 -6.51 -4.89 7.71
CA SER A 28 -5.18 -5.47 7.85
C SER A 28 -4.29 -5.19 6.63
N LEU A 29 -4.85 -5.15 5.42
CA LEU A 29 -4.16 -4.74 4.20
C LEU A 29 -3.68 -3.28 4.30
N LEU A 30 -4.59 -2.37 4.65
CA LEU A 30 -4.26 -0.96 4.85
C LEU A 30 -3.14 -0.79 5.88
N ARG A 31 -3.26 -1.48 7.02
CA ARG A 31 -2.26 -1.42 8.09
C ARG A 31 -0.91 -1.94 7.61
N SER A 32 -0.87 -3.08 6.91
CA SER A 32 0.38 -3.66 6.40
C SER A 32 1.09 -2.72 5.43
N LEU A 33 0.34 -2.07 4.52
CA LEU A 33 0.91 -1.12 3.57
C LEU A 33 1.44 0.13 4.27
N ILE A 34 0.72 0.64 5.28
CA ILE A 34 1.15 1.77 6.09
C ILE A 34 2.41 1.41 6.89
N ASP A 35 2.43 0.26 7.55
CA ASP A 35 3.56 -0.18 8.36
C ASP A 35 4.82 -0.35 7.49
N SER A 36 4.67 -0.88 6.27
CA SER A 36 5.76 -0.98 5.28
C SER A 36 6.25 0.40 4.80
N LEU A 37 5.34 1.34 4.53
CA LEU A 37 5.71 2.71 4.16
C LEU A 37 6.46 3.42 5.29
N GLN A 38 5.98 3.29 6.52
CA GLN A 38 6.64 3.90 7.68
C GLN A 38 7.98 3.26 8.03
N SER A 39 8.21 2.02 7.59
CA SER A 39 9.49 1.34 7.71
C SER A 39 10.51 1.79 6.66
N ASP A 40 10.07 2.48 5.59
CA ASP A 40 10.94 3.04 4.58
C ASP A 40 11.54 4.38 5.07
N PRO A 41 12.87 4.49 5.23
CA PRO A 41 13.50 5.71 5.73
C PRO A 41 13.36 6.92 4.79
N SER A 42 12.99 6.69 3.52
CA SER A 42 12.70 7.75 2.55
C SER A 42 11.26 8.24 2.59
N PHE A 43 10.38 7.57 3.36
CA PHE A 43 9.00 7.98 3.50
C PHE A 43 8.84 9.11 4.52
N GLU A 44 8.33 10.25 4.07
CA GLU A 44 8.06 11.36 4.98
C GLU A 44 6.69 11.20 5.67
N PRO A 45 6.63 11.19 7.03
CA PRO A 45 5.40 10.94 7.77
C PRO A 45 4.26 11.92 7.48
N HIS A 46 4.58 13.12 7.00
CA HIS A 46 3.57 14.14 6.66
C HIS A 46 2.71 13.74 5.44
N HIS A 47 3.17 12.79 4.62
CA HIS A 47 2.41 12.23 3.51
C HIS A 47 1.44 11.12 3.93
N LEU A 48 1.53 10.62 5.16
CA LEU A 48 0.73 9.50 5.64
C LEU A 48 -0.79 9.70 5.50
N PRO A 49 -1.38 10.88 5.82
CA PRO A 49 -2.82 11.09 5.62
C PRO A 49 -3.25 10.98 4.15
N VAL A 50 -2.42 11.50 3.23
CA VAL A 50 -2.67 11.47 1.79
C VAL A 50 -2.58 10.04 1.26
N VAL A 51 -1.55 9.30 1.67
CA VAL A 51 -1.35 7.91 1.23
C VAL A 51 -2.42 6.99 1.80
N ARG A 52 -2.77 7.15 3.08
CA ARG A 52 -3.86 6.41 3.72
C ARG A 52 -5.19 6.61 2.99
N HIS A 53 -5.53 7.86 2.65
CA HIS A 53 -6.72 8.16 1.88
C HIS A 53 -6.67 7.52 0.49
N TYR A 54 -5.53 7.61 -0.19
CA TYR A 54 -5.34 6.98 -1.49
C TYR A 54 -5.55 5.46 -1.44
N ILE A 55 -4.89 4.76 -0.50
CA ILE A 55 -5.02 3.30 -0.33
C ILE A 55 -6.49 2.93 -0.11
N LEU A 56 -7.22 3.63 0.76
CA LEU A 56 -8.64 3.39 1.01
C LEU A 56 -9.50 3.56 -0.25
N THR A 57 -9.24 4.57 -1.08
CA THR A 57 -9.99 4.80 -2.34
C THR A 57 -9.63 3.81 -3.45
N ARG A 58 -8.49 3.13 -3.35
CA ARG A 58 -7.95 2.22 -4.36
C ARG A 58 -7.81 0.78 -3.86
N LEU A 59 -8.40 0.50 -2.70
CA LEU A 59 -8.30 -0.79 -2.04
C LEU A 59 -8.84 -1.95 -2.89
N PRO A 60 -9.98 -1.80 -3.61
CA PRO A 60 -10.44 -2.81 -4.55
C PRO A 60 -9.41 -3.12 -5.65
N LEU A 61 -8.78 -2.08 -6.23
CA LEU A 61 -7.78 -2.22 -7.28
C LEU A 61 -6.52 -2.93 -6.78
N ILE A 62 -6.02 -2.57 -5.60
CA ILE A 62 -4.86 -3.22 -4.97
C ILE A 62 -5.17 -4.71 -4.75
N ARG A 63 -6.41 -5.04 -4.36
CA ARG A 63 -6.86 -6.41 -4.15
C ARG A 63 -6.93 -7.19 -5.47
N GLU A 64 -7.48 -6.61 -6.52
CA GLU A 64 -7.53 -7.22 -7.86
C GLU A 64 -6.12 -7.53 -8.37
N ILE A 65 -5.20 -6.58 -8.29
CA ILE A 65 -3.81 -6.78 -8.73
C ILE A 65 -3.13 -7.89 -7.91
N SER A 66 -3.34 -7.92 -6.60
CA SER A 66 -2.79 -8.97 -5.72
C SER A 66 -3.30 -10.38 -6.05
N GLN A 67 -4.48 -10.49 -6.68
CA GLN A 67 -5.06 -11.76 -7.12
C GLN A 67 -4.61 -12.17 -8.54
N GLN A 68 -4.12 -11.22 -9.34
CA GLN A 68 -3.68 -11.44 -10.72
C GLN A 68 -2.19 -11.77 -10.86
N MET A 69 -1.39 -11.52 -9.81
CA MET A 69 0.04 -11.81 -9.79
C MET A 69 0.36 -13.25 -9.39
#